data_AF-A0A7J4CRP1-F1
#
_entry.id   AF-A0A7J4CRP1-F1
#
_cell.length_a   1.000
_cell.length_b   1.000
_cell.length_c   1.000
_cell.angle_alpha   90.00
_cell.angle_beta   90.00
_cell.angle_gamma   90.00
#
_symmetry.space_group_name_H-M   'P 1'
#
loop_
_entity.id
_entity.type
_entity.pdbx_description
1 polymer ?
#
loop_
_entity_poly.entity_id
_entity_poly.type
_entity_poly.pdbx_seq_one_letter_code
_entity_poly.pdbx_strand_id
1 'polypeptide(L)'
;MSRNGDTLSDEEGDSKASKPGEVEEASEVEENWASYSNAGFGSTDYDLWEDLAPLKETAGDADSDEDGAGFDDFPVEQLDTHLQEIPTAPAAEGLKHLVRLGTCDHCLGRVGGTKPYGQSLLEAGKGVRNLVVTRDANMAESRDDHAICPFCEELFAEIELLADLVSDELAPYEFSRLQIGGQFPKAQSEAEDDLRKRYGAAGSLPLKSSLTDEIAKVLVEKLPSVKM
;
A
#
# COMPACT_ATOMS: atom_id res chain seq x y z
N MET A 1 40.17 8.56 46.92
CA MET A 1 41.19 9.52 46.47
C MET A 1 41.78 8.98 45.17
N SER A 2 41.72 9.79 44.11
CA SER A 2 42.45 9.78 42.81
C SER A 2 42.67 8.44 42.06
N ARG A 3 42.09 8.20 40.88
CA ARG A 3 42.32 8.76 39.51
C ARG A 3 43.58 8.24 38.79
N ASN A 4 43.36 7.97 37.48
CA ASN A 4 44.28 7.72 36.35
C ASN A 4 44.63 6.24 36.12
N GLY A 5 44.55 5.64 34.92
CA GLY A 5 44.39 6.11 33.54
C GLY A 5 45.38 5.34 32.64
N ASP A 6 44.93 4.93 31.43
CA ASP A 6 45.75 4.51 30.25
C ASP A 6 46.50 3.16 30.33
N THR A 7 46.64 2.28 29.32
CA THR A 7 46.47 2.25 27.85
C THR A 7 46.35 0.78 27.41
N LEU A 8 45.51 0.44 26.41
CA LEU A 8 45.52 -0.85 25.71
C LEU A 8 46.41 -0.73 24.45
N SER A 9 47.31 -1.69 24.25
CA SER A 9 48.15 -1.86 23.06
C SER A 9 47.86 -3.22 22.44
N ASP A 10 47.59 -3.19 21.14
CA ASP A 10 47.31 -4.31 20.25
C ASP A 10 48.51 -5.27 20.09
N GLU A 11 48.24 -6.58 20.14
CA GLU A 11 49.14 -7.61 19.61
C GLU A 11 48.31 -8.61 18.78
N GLU A 12 48.44 -8.51 17.45
CA GLU A 12 47.93 -9.51 16.51
C GLU A 12 48.90 -10.70 16.39
N GLY A 13 48.36 -11.90 16.58
CA GLY A 13 49.06 -13.17 16.45
C GLY A 13 48.63 -13.95 15.20
N ASP A 14 49.63 -14.25 14.38
CA ASP A 14 49.65 -15.05 13.15
C ASP A 14 49.21 -16.53 13.34
N SER A 15 48.47 -17.11 12.38
CA SER A 15 48.53 -18.56 12.08
C SER A 15 47.95 -18.97 10.71
N LYS A 16 48.87 -19.27 9.78
CA LYS A 16 48.99 -20.51 8.98
C LYS A 16 48.03 -20.80 7.79
N ALA A 17 48.70 -20.99 6.65
CA ALA A 17 48.21 -21.28 5.30
C ALA A 17 47.69 -22.70 5.02
N SER A 18 46.86 -22.83 3.98
CA SER A 18 46.87 -23.95 3.00
C SER A 18 46.21 -23.52 1.67
N LYS A 19 46.95 -23.69 0.56
CA LYS A 19 46.57 -23.52 -0.88
C LYS A 19 45.53 -24.59 -1.32
N PRO A 20 44.80 -24.50 -2.47
CA PRO A 20 45.29 -24.02 -3.79
C PRO A 20 44.25 -23.32 -4.71
N GLY A 21 44.71 -22.75 -5.83
CA GLY A 21 43.84 -22.38 -6.95
C GLY A 21 44.27 -21.08 -7.63
N GLU A 22 44.90 -21.22 -8.79
CA GLU A 22 45.25 -20.14 -9.72
C GLU A 22 43.97 -19.54 -10.31
N VAL A 23 43.72 -18.24 -10.08
CA VAL A 23 42.74 -17.45 -10.81
C VAL A 23 43.32 -16.06 -10.99
N GLU A 24 43.34 -15.60 -12.24
CA GLU A 24 43.97 -14.38 -12.70
C GLU A 24 43.50 -13.12 -11.96
N GLU A 25 44.42 -12.20 -11.69
CA GLU A 25 44.13 -10.85 -11.24
C GLU A 25 43.32 -10.12 -12.33
N ALA A 26 41.99 -10.11 -12.19
CA ALA A 26 41.18 -9.05 -12.75
C ALA A 26 41.36 -7.83 -11.85
N SER A 27 42.22 -6.89 -12.24
CA SER A 27 42.31 -5.59 -11.59
C SER A 27 40.90 -4.98 -11.56
N GLU A 28 40.36 -4.74 -10.37
CA GLU A 28 39.19 -3.91 -10.15
C GLU A 28 39.55 -2.48 -10.59
N VAL A 29 39.39 -2.20 -11.88
CA VAL A 29 39.34 -0.84 -12.38
C VAL A 29 38.03 -0.29 -11.85
N GLU A 30 38.07 0.56 -10.83
CA GLU A 30 36.91 1.37 -10.43
C GLU A 30 36.47 2.17 -11.66
N GLU A 31 35.46 1.64 -12.37
CA GLU A 31 34.88 2.28 -13.54
C GLU A 31 34.20 3.58 -13.09
N ASN A 32 34.95 4.67 -13.18
CA ASN A 32 34.48 6.00 -12.82
C ASN A 32 33.37 6.42 -13.80
N TRP A 33 32.13 6.27 -13.37
CA TRP A 33 30.92 6.64 -14.10
C TRP A 33 30.91 8.10 -14.59
N ALA A 34 31.68 8.99 -13.97
CA ALA A 34 31.84 10.39 -14.40
C ALA A 34 32.62 10.54 -15.72
N SER A 35 33.27 9.48 -16.21
CA SER A 35 33.90 9.49 -17.54
C SER A 35 32.89 9.31 -18.67
N TYR A 36 31.75 8.65 -18.41
CA TYR A 36 30.66 8.46 -19.37
C TYR A 36 29.69 9.65 -19.43
N SER A 37 29.75 10.58 -18.46
CA SER A 37 28.96 11.81 -18.45
C SER A 37 29.47 12.90 -19.38
N ASN A 38 30.59 12.68 -20.08
CA ASN A 38 31.14 13.65 -21.05
C ASN A 38 30.76 13.31 -22.51
N ALA A 39 29.76 12.46 -22.72
CA ALA A 39 29.12 12.35 -24.02
C ALA A 39 28.49 13.72 -24.35
N GLY A 40 29.02 14.39 -25.36
CA GLY A 40 28.71 15.77 -25.78
C GLY A 40 27.25 16.00 -26.19
N PHE A 41 26.34 15.88 -25.24
CA PHE A 41 24.98 16.35 -25.31
C PHE A 41 24.97 17.76 -24.70
N GLY A 42 25.00 18.78 -25.56
CA GLY A 42 24.98 20.19 -25.14
C GLY A 42 26.16 21.05 -25.59
N SER A 43 27.11 20.54 -26.39
CA SER A 43 28.21 21.35 -26.94
C SER A 43 27.93 21.90 -28.34
N THR A 44 26.67 21.96 -28.75
CA THR A 44 26.28 22.78 -29.89
C THR A 44 26.01 24.18 -29.36
N ASP A 45 26.72 25.16 -29.91
CA ASP A 45 26.58 26.61 -29.67
C ASP A 45 25.25 27.14 -30.25
N TYR A 46 24.16 26.41 -29.98
CA TYR A 46 22.82 26.64 -30.49
C TYR A 46 21.92 26.83 -29.27
N ASP A 47 21.83 28.09 -28.83
CA ASP A 47 20.87 28.49 -27.82
C ASP A 47 19.47 28.38 -28.43
N LEU A 48 18.74 27.31 -28.11
CA LEU A 48 17.35 27.07 -28.53
C LEU A 48 16.35 28.13 -28.00
N TRP A 49 16.86 29.18 -27.34
CA TRP A 49 16.14 30.32 -26.81
C TRP A 49 16.47 31.63 -27.55
N GLU A 50 17.40 31.60 -28.51
CA GLU A 50 17.83 32.79 -29.27
C GLU A 50 16.73 33.29 -30.24
N ASP A 51 15.81 32.41 -30.64
CA ASP A 51 14.66 32.74 -31.51
C ASP A 51 13.46 33.39 -30.77
N LEU A 52 13.53 33.53 -29.44
CA LEU A 52 12.50 34.23 -28.67
C LEU A 52 12.78 35.74 -28.69
N ALA A 53 12.29 36.41 -29.72
CA ALA A 53 12.35 37.86 -29.82
C ALA A 53 11.66 38.53 -28.61
N PRO A 54 12.34 39.43 -27.86
CA PRO A 54 11.67 40.29 -26.92
C PRO A 54 10.67 41.17 -27.67
N LEU A 55 9.40 41.11 -27.31
CA LEU A 55 8.38 42.04 -27.80
C LEU A 55 8.87 43.47 -27.52
N LYS A 56 9.10 44.25 -28.58
CA LYS A 56 9.43 45.67 -28.46
C LYS A 56 8.29 46.36 -27.73
N GLU A 57 8.58 46.87 -26.54
CA GLU A 57 7.79 47.94 -25.92
C GLU A 57 7.92 49.19 -26.81
N THR A 58 7.00 49.36 -27.75
CA THR A 58 6.82 50.65 -28.42
C THR A 58 5.91 51.51 -27.54
N ALA A 59 6.52 52.45 -26.84
CA ALA A 59 5.83 53.56 -26.20
C ALA A 59 5.04 54.37 -27.24
N GLY A 60 3.75 54.58 -26.97
CA GLY A 60 2.88 55.46 -27.76
C GLY A 60 1.41 55.23 -27.46
N ASP A 61 0.87 56.06 -26.57
CA ASP A 61 -0.53 56.13 -26.13
C ASP A 61 -1.53 56.26 -27.30
N ALA A 62 -2.63 55.48 -27.26
CA ALA A 62 -3.97 55.90 -27.70
C ALA A 62 -5.00 54.82 -27.33
N ASP A 63 -6.04 55.25 -26.62
CA ASP A 63 -7.19 54.50 -26.13
C ASP A 63 -7.85 53.61 -27.21
N SER A 64 -8.00 52.32 -26.93
CA SER A 64 -9.14 51.53 -27.41
C SER A 64 -9.48 50.43 -26.41
N ASP A 65 -10.64 50.58 -25.76
CA ASP A 65 -11.31 49.57 -24.97
C ASP A 65 -11.59 48.31 -25.79
N GLU A 66 -10.88 47.20 -25.55
CA GLU A 66 -11.42 45.83 -25.62
C GLU A 66 -10.38 44.82 -25.13
N ASP A 67 -10.79 44.03 -24.14
CA ASP A 67 -10.27 42.70 -23.79
C ASP A 67 -8.89 42.58 -23.16
N GLY A 68 -8.67 43.33 -22.08
CA GLY A 68 -7.78 42.92 -21.00
C GLY A 68 -8.41 41.80 -20.15
N ALA A 69 -8.60 40.61 -20.73
CA ALA A 69 -8.94 39.42 -19.96
C ALA A 69 -7.69 39.02 -19.16
N GLY A 70 -7.64 39.45 -17.89
CA GLY A 70 -6.60 39.11 -16.95
C GLY A 70 -6.40 37.60 -16.89
N PHE A 71 -5.28 37.13 -17.44
CA PHE A 71 -4.78 35.77 -17.27
C PHE A 71 -4.21 35.54 -15.85
N ASP A 72 -4.54 36.39 -14.90
CA ASP A 72 -4.08 36.32 -13.49
C ASP A 72 -5.23 36.00 -12.51
N ASP A 73 -6.44 35.73 -13.00
CA ASP A 73 -7.60 35.33 -12.19
C ASP A 73 -8.02 33.87 -12.44
N PHE A 74 -7.08 33.01 -12.85
CA PHE A 74 -7.28 31.59 -12.59
C PHE A 74 -7.02 31.38 -11.10
N PRO A 75 -8.03 31.03 -10.28
CA PRO A 75 -7.79 30.70 -8.89
C PRO A 75 -6.84 29.49 -8.87
N VAL A 76 -5.59 29.76 -8.49
CA VAL A 76 -4.56 28.73 -8.27
C VAL A 76 -4.91 27.82 -7.08
N GLU A 77 -6.10 27.98 -6.48
CA GLU A 77 -6.71 27.03 -5.54
C GLU A 77 -6.92 25.64 -6.13
N GLN A 78 -6.86 25.47 -7.46
CA GLN A 78 -7.06 24.17 -8.09
C GLN A 78 -5.80 23.27 -8.13
N LEU A 79 -4.63 23.74 -7.69
CA LEU A 79 -3.41 22.92 -7.55
C LEU A 79 -3.07 22.53 -6.10
N ASP A 80 -3.78 23.07 -5.10
CA ASP A 80 -3.64 22.67 -3.69
C ASP A 80 -4.43 21.40 -3.34
N THR A 81 -4.97 20.69 -4.33
CA THR A 81 -5.56 19.35 -4.13
C THR A 81 -4.51 18.25 -3.96
N HIS A 82 -3.22 18.57 -4.02
CA HIS A 82 -2.18 17.53 -4.04
C HIS A 82 -1.94 16.81 -2.71
N LEU A 83 -2.54 17.23 -1.59
CA LEU A 83 -2.23 16.65 -0.28
C LEU A 83 -3.39 16.68 0.73
N GLN A 84 -4.66 16.61 0.30
CA GLN A 84 -5.70 16.24 1.25
C GLN A 84 -5.63 14.73 1.49
N GLU A 85 -4.70 14.33 2.35
CA GLU A 85 -4.57 12.95 2.82
C GLU A 85 -5.92 12.53 3.41
N ILE A 86 -6.52 11.52 2.79
CA ILE A 86 -7.75 10.93 3.30
C ILE A 86 -7.42 10.37 4.68
N PRO A 87 -8.13 10.79 5.74
CA PRO A 87 -7.83 10.31 7.08
C PRO A 87 -8.06 8.80 7.12
N THR A 88 -7.18 8.10 7.82
CA THR A 88 -7.30 6.65 8.03
C THR A 88 -8.55 6.32 8.85
N ALA A 89 -9.11 5.12 8.65
CA ALA A 89 -10.11 4.59 9.57
C ALA A 89 -9.52 4.57 11.01
N PRO A 90 -10.32 4.82 12.07
CA PRO A 90 -11.78 4.84 12.13
C PRO A 90 -12.43 6.21 11.90
N ALA A 91 -11.71 7.20 11.35
CA ALA A 91 -12.29 8.51 11.06
C ALA A 91 -13.50 8.40 10.10
N ALA A 92 -14.50 9.26 10.27
CA ALA A 92 -15.74 9.22 9.49
C ALA A 92 -15.50 9.32 7.97
N GLU A 93 -14.62 10.23 7.54
CA GLU A 93 -14.25 10.41 6.14
C GLU A 93 -13.44 9.22 5.60
N GLY A 94 -12.61 8.58 6.43
CA GLY A 94 -11.89 7.37 6.07
C GLY A 94 -12.83 6.19 5.81
N LEU A 95 -13.84 6.00 6.67
CA LEU A 95 -14.88 4.98 6.48
C LEU A 95 -15.70 5.24 5.21
N LYS A 96 -16.03 6.51 4.95
CA LYS A 96 -16.70 6.93 3.70
C LYS A 96 -15.85 6.60 2.47
N HIS A 97 -14.54 6.86 2.53
CA HIS A 97 -13.63 6.53 1.45
C HIS A 97 -13.55 5.01 1.20
N LEU A 98 -13.46 4.19 2.25
CA LEU A 98 -13.48 2.74 2.12
C LEU A 98 -14.77 2.23 1.43
N VAL A 99 -15.94 2.77 1.79
CA VAL A 99 -17.20 2.40 1.14
C VAL A 99 -17.23 2.86 -0.32
N ARG A 100 -16.67 4.04 -0.61
CA ARG A 100 -16.56 4.58 -1.98
C ARG A 100 -15.63 3.75 -2.87
N LEU A 101 -14.58 3.16 -2.32
CA LEU A 101 -13.67 2.25 -3.03
C LEU A 101 -14.31 0.90 -3.40
N GLY A 102 -15.55 0.63 -2.99
CA GLY A 102 -16.22 -0.64 -3.28
C GLY A 102 -15.80 -1.80 -2.37
N THR A 103 -15.36 -1.50 -1.14
CA THR A 103 -14.94 -2.55 -0.20
C THR A 103 -16.12 -3.44 0.23
N CYS A 104 -15.88 -4.76 0.33
CA CYS A 104 -16.88 -5.71 0.82
C CYS A 104 -17.09 -5.62 2.34
N ASP A 105 -18.19 -6.15 2.84
CA ASP A 105 -18.55 -6.04 4.26
C ASP A 105 -17.50 -6.72 5.17
N HIS A 106 -16.97 -7.89 4.78
CA HIS A 106 -15.91 -8.54 5.56
C HIS A 106 -14.65 -7.66 5.67
N CYS A 107 -14.23 -7.01 4.57
CA CYS A 107 -13.09 -6.10 4.58
C CYS A 107 -13.39 -4.82 5.37
N LEU A 108 -14.61 -4.29 5.32
CA LEU A 108 -15.02 -3.15 6.14
C LEU A 108 -14.92 -3.46 7.63
N GLY A 109 -15.37 -4.65 8.07
CA GLY A 109 -15.23 -5.08 9.46
C GLY A 109 -13.78 -5.28 9.89
N ARG A 110 -12.91 -5.68 8.95
CA ARG A 110 -11.47 -5.93 9.18
C ARG A 110 -10.65 -4.65 9.26
N VAL A 111 -10.90 -3.74 8.32
CA VAL A 111 -10.08 -2.54 8.06
C VAL A 111 -10.67 -1.31 8.75
N GLY A 112 -11.98 -1.29 9.02
CA GLY A 112 -12.69 -0.12 9.57
C GLY A 112 -12.46 0.16 11.06
N GLY A 113 -11.81 -0.72 11.82
CA GLY A 113 -11.40 -0.45 13.22
C GLY A 113 -12.51 -0.27 14.25
N THR A 114 -13.77 -0.44 13.87
CA THR A 114 -14.96 -0.19 14.72
C THR A 114 -15.63 -1.48 15.20
N LYS A 115 -14.92 -2.60 15.13
CA LYS A 115 -15.44 -3.91 15.52
C LYS A 115 -15.68 -3.98 17.03
N PRO A 116 -16.94 -4.12 17.50
CA PRO A 116 -17.22 -4.38 18.90
C PRO A 116 -16.82 -5.82 19.26
N TYR A 117 -16.50 -6.05 20.54
CA TYR A 117 -16.03 -7.34 21.02
C TYR A 117 -17.05 -8.46 20.76
N GLY A 118 -16.59 -9.59 20.22
CA GLY A 118 -17.39 -10.80 20.02
C GLY A 118 -18.25 -10.87 18.76
N GLN A 119 -18.30 -9.82 17.93
CA GLN A 119 -19.03 -9.86 16.66
C GLN A 119 -18.25 -10.54 15.53
N SER A 120 -18.98 -11.05 14.53
CA SER A 120 -18.38 -11.53 13.29
C SER A 120 -17.83 -10.36 12.46
N LEU A 121 -16.89 -10.66 11.56
CA LEU A 121 -16.34 -9.66 10.64
C LEU A 121 -17.43 -9.09 9.72
N LEU A 122 -18.37 -9.93 9.28
CA LEU A 122 -19.48 -9.58 8.42
C LEU A 122 -20.46 -8.61 9.09
N GLU A 123 -20.87 -8.89 10.33
CA GLU A 123 -21.80 -8.02 11.07
C GLU A 123 -21.19 -6.65 11.36
N ALA A 124 -19.92 -6.62 11.78
CA ALA A 124 -19.19 -5.38 12.00
C ALA A 124 -19.12 -4.55 10.71
N GLY A 125 -18.84 -5.19 9.58
CA GLY A 125 -18.83 -4.56 8.27
C GLY A 125 -20.16 -3.94 7.84
N LYS A 126 -21.25 -4.71 8.00
CA LYS A 126 -22.62 -4.21 7.76
C LYS A 126 -22.94 -3.01 8.66
N GLY A 127 -22.51 -3.07 9.92
CA GLY A 127 -22.62 -1.95 10.85
C GLY A 127 -21.93 -0.69 10.32
N VAL A 128 -20.68 -0.80 9.86
CA VAL A 128 -19.92 0.30 9.25
C VAL A 128 -20.61 0.84 8.01
N ARG A 129 -21.06 -0.03 7.10
CA ARG A 129 -21.76 0.41 5.88
C ARG A 129 -23.03 1.18 6.23
N ASN A 130 -23.83 0.68 7.17
CA ASN A 130 -25.04 1.36 7.63
C ASN A 130 -24.72 2.72 8.27
N LEU A 131 -23.63 2.83 9.04
CA LEU A 131 -23.18 4.10 9.61
C LEU A 131 -22.79 5.13 8.54
N VAL A 132 -22.20 4.69 7.42
CA VAL A 132 -21.86 5.57 6.30
C VAL A 132 -23.11 5.96 5.52
N VAL A 133 -23.98 5.00 5.19
CA VAL A 133 -25.21 5.25 4.41
C VAL A 133 -26.21 6.15 5.17
N THR A 134 -26.28 6.01 6.50
CA THR A 134 -27.13 6.89 7.33
C THR A 134 -26.62 8.34 7.36
N ARG A 135 -25.32 8.57 7.15
CA ARG A 135 -24.73 9.90 7.04
C ARG A 135 -24.85 10.46 5.62
N ASP A 136 -24.59 9.63 4.63
CA ASP A 136 -24.58 9.98 3.21
C ASP A 136 -25.43 8.98 2.40
N ALA A 137 -26.66 9.36 2.07
CA ALA A 137 -27.57 8.51 1.30
C ALA A 137 -27.03 8.15 -0.11
N ASN A 138 -26.18 9.02 -0.69
CA ASN A 138 -25.54 8.79 -1.99
C ASN A 138 -24.55 7.61 -2.00
N MET A 139 -24.18 7.08 -0.83
CA MET A 139 -23.24 5.95 -0.72
C MET A 139 -23.95 4.58 -0.70
N ALA A 140 -25.27 4.52 -0.80
CA ALA A 140 -26.01 3.26 -0.79
C ALA A 140 -25.65 2.34 -1.97
N GLU A 141 -25.45 2.92 -3.15
CA GLU A 141 -25.22 2.19 -4.41
C GLU A 141 -23.72 2.12 -4.79
N SER A 142 -22.81 2.60 -3.94
CA SER A 142 -21.37 2.73 -4.30
C SER A 142 -20.67 1.39 -4.61
N ARG A 143 -21.25 0.27 -4.15
CA ARG A 143 -20.75 -1.07 -4.44
C ARG A 143 -21.18 -1.57 -5.83
N ASP A 144 -22.31 -1.11 -6.35
CA ASP A 144 -22.80 -1.57 -7.65
C ASP A 144 -21.89 -1.09 -8.80
N ASP A 145 -21.21 0.05 -8.60
CA ASP A 145 -20.19 0.57 -9.51
C ASP A 145 -18.90 -0.27 -9.52
N HIS A 146 -18.64 -1.06 -8.47
CA HIS A 146 -17.39 -1.79 -8.27
C HIS A 146 -17.65 -3.29 -8.11
N ALA A 147 -17.44 -4.04 -9.20
CA ALA A 147 -17.70 -5.49 -9.23
C ALA A 147 -16.78 -6.31 -8.30
N ILE A 148 -15.61 -5.78 -7.92
CA ILE A 148 -14.57 -6.53 -7.19
C ILE A 148 -14.05 -5.68 -6.03
N CYS A 149 -14.06 -6.24 -4.82
CA CYS A 149 -13.45 -5.60 -3.66
C CYS A 149 -11.93 -5.40 -3.85
N PRO A 150 -11.39 -4.18 -3.65
CA PRO A 150 -9.97 -3.89 -3.88
C PRO A 150 -9.03 -4.55 -2.85
N PHE A 151 -9.54 -5.03 -1.71
CA PHE A 151 -8.72 -5.66 -0.68
C PHE A 151 -8.63 -7.18 -0.81
N CYS A 152 -9.73 -7.84 -1.16
CA CYS A 152 -9.81 -9.30 -1.12
C CYS A 152 -10.17 -9.93 -2.46
N GLU A 153 -10.45 -9.14 -3.50
CA GLU A 153 -10.84 -9.64 -4.82
C GLU A 153 -12.00 -10.64 -4.74
N GLU A 154 -13.01 -10.33 -3.90
CA GLU A 154 -14.19 -11.19 -3.58
C GLU A 154 -13.89 -12.56 -2.91
N LEU A 155 -12.66 -12.84 -2.47
CA LEU A 155 -12.30 -14.10 -1.82
C LEU A 155 -13.14 -14.42 -0.55
N PHE A 156 -13.62 -13.40 0.17
CA PHE A 156 -14.50 -13.61 1.32
C PHE A 156 -15.91 -14.10 0.94
N ALA A 157 -16.36 -13.91 -0.31
CA ALA A 157 -17.64 -14.45 -0.77
C ALA A 157 -17.58 -15.98 -0.91
N GLU A 158 -16.39 -16.55 -1.07
CA GLU A 158 -16.16 -17.97 -1.33
C GLU A 158 -15.81 -18.78 -0.07
N ILE A 159 -15.90 -18.21 1.13
CA ILE A 159 -15.51 -18.89 2.38
C ILE A 159 -16.25 -20.22 2.57
N GLU A 160 -17.56 -20.24 2.32
CA GLU A 160 -18.38 -21.45 2.49
C GLU A 160 -17.93 -22.56 1.54
N LEU A 161 -17.69 -22.19 0.27
CA LEU A 161 -17.20 -23.09 -0.79
C LEU A 161 -15.81 -23.64 -0.46
N LEU A 162 -14.90 -22.78 -0.01
CA LEU A 162 -13.56 -23.18 0.39
C LEU A 162 -13.61 -24.14 1.58
N ALA A 163 -14.49 -23.89 2.55
CA ALA A 163 -14.68 -24.78 3.69
C ALA A 163 -15.28 -26.14 3.27
N ASP A 164 -16.22 -26.16 2.31
CA ASP A 164 -16.75 -27.41 1.75
C ASP A 164 -15.64 -28.23 1.09
N LEU A 165 -14.85 -27.62 0.21
CA LEU A 165 -13.76 -28.29 -0.50
C LEU A 165 -12.74 -28.89 0.47
N VAL A 166 -12.34 -28.12 1.49
CA VAL A 166 -11.43 -28.60 2.54
C VAL A 166 -12.05 -29.76 3.33
N SER A 167 -13.35 -29.70 3.64
CA SER A 167 -14.02 -30.78 4.36
C SER A 167 -14.12 -32.07 3.57
N ASP A 168 -14.36 -31.98 2.25
CA ASP A 168 -14.42 -33.13 1.35
C ASP A 168 -13.06 -33.80 1.21
N GLU A 169 -11.99 -33.01 1.09
CA GLU A 169 -10.62 -33.53 1.03
C GLU A 169 -10.15 -34.17 2.34
N LEU A 170 -10.68 -33.71 3.48
CA LEU A 170 -10.36 -34.23 4.81
C LEU A 170 -11.21 -35.45 5.20
N ALA A 171 -12.29 -35.74 4.49
CA ALA A 171 -13.20 -36.86 4.78
C ALA A 171 -12.54 -38.24 4.98
N PRO A 172 -11.47 -38.64 4.25
CA PRO A 172 -10.85 -39.95 4.45
C PRO A 172 -9.87 -40.02 5.64
N TYR A 173 -9.60 -38.90 6.32
CA TYR A 173 -8.61 -38.84 7.39
C TYR A 173 -9.27 -38.68 8.76
N GLU A 174 -8.76 -39.40 9.77
CA GLU A 174 -9.14 -39.19 11.17
C GLU A 174 -8.10 -38.28 11.85
N PHE A 175 -8.56 -37.17 12.43
CA PHE A 175 -7.68 -36.21 13.09
C PHE A 175 -8.32 -35.67 14.38
N SER A 176 -7.47 -35.34 15.36
CA SER A 176 -7.88 -34.75 16.64
C SER A 176 -7.60 -33.24 16.72
N ARG A 177 -6.63 -32.76 15.93
CA ARG A 177 -6.24 -31.35 15.81
C ARG A 177 -6.00 -31.01 14.35
N LEU A 178 -6.47 -29.84 13.92
CA LEU A 178 -6.27 -29.32 12.56
C LEU A 178 -5.75 -27.89 12.64
N GLN A 179 -4.68 -27.59 11.90
CA GLN A 179 -4.20 -26.23 11.69
C GLN A 179 -4.35 -25.88 10.22
N ILE A 180 -4.92 -24.70 9.95
CA ILE A 180 -5.18 -24.23 8.59
C ILE A 180 -4.23 -23.09 8.26
N GLY A 181 -3.67 -23.14 7.06
CA GLY A 181 -2.87 -22.06 6.50
C GLY A 181 -3.08 -22.00 4.99
N GLY A 182 -3.03 -20.79 4.44
CA GLY A 182 -3.14 -20.56 3.00
C GLY A 182 -1.86 -20.00 2.40
N GLN A 183 -1.56 -20.37 1.16
CA GLN A 183 -0.55 -19.69 0.34
C GLN A 183 -1.26 -18.64 -0.51
N PHE A 184 -0.80 -17.39 -0.41
CA PHE A 184 -1.33 -16.26 -1.18
C PHE A 184 -0.29 -15.79 -2.18
N PRO A 185 -0.70 -15.36 -3.39
CA PRO A 185 0.18 -14.65 -4.29
C PRO A 185 0.80 -13.43 -3.61
N LYS A 186 2.14 -13.28 -3.74
CA LYS A 186 2.87 -12.19 -3.09
C LYS A 186 2.34 -10.81 -3.51
N ALA A 187 2.07 -10.63 -4.80
CA ALA A 187 1.52 -9.39 -5.35
C ALA A 187 0.18 -9.00 -4.70
N GLN A 188 -0.72 -9.97 -4.50
CA GLN A 188 -2.02 -9.72 -3.86
C GLN A 188 -1.84 -9.32 -2.38
N SER A 189 -0.95 -10.02 -1.67
CA SER A 189 -0.67 -9.68 -0.26
C SER A 189 -0.01 -8.32 -0.08
N GLU A 190 0.87 -7.91 -1.00
CA GLU A 190 1.53 -6.60 -0.96
C GLU A 190 0.56 -5.46 -1.32
N ALA A 191 -0.24 -5.64 -2.39
CA ALA A 191 -1.25 -4.67 -2.79
C ALA A 191 -2.28 -4.43 -1.67
N GLU A 192 -2.72 -5.50 -1.01
CA GLU A 192 -3.62 -5.40 0.13
C GLU A 192 -2.97 -4.69 1.33
N ASP A 193 -1.72 -5.04 1.65
CA ASP A 193 -0.97 -4.43 2.75
C ASP A 193 -0.75 -2.92 2.53
N ASP A 194 -0.47 -2.51 1.30
CA ASP A 194 -0.32 -1.10 0.93
C ASP A 194 -1.64 -0.33 1.08
N LEU A 195 -2.75 -0.87 0.60
CA LEU A 195 -4.08 -0.26 0.79
C LEU A 195 -4.45 -0.18 2.27
N ARG A 196 -4.15 -1.23 3.03
CA ARG A 196 -4.42 -1.31 4.47
C ARG A 196 -3.61 -0.28 5.26
N LYS A 197 -2.34 -0.06 4.92
CA LYS A 197 -1.50 0.99 5.55
C LYS A 197 -1.99 2.40 5.23
N ARG A 198 -2.52 2.62 4.02
CA ARG A 198 -2.97 3.95 3.56
C ARG A 198 -4.32 4.36 4.15
N TYR A 199 -5.29 3.44 4.21
CA TYR A 199 -6.67 3.78 4.56
C TYR A 199 -7.22 3.04 5.78
N GLY A 200 -6.55 1.97 6.20
CA GLY A 200 -7.02 1.11 7.26
C GLY A 200 -6.76 1.62 8.66
N ALA A 201 -7.52 1.06 9.60
CA ALA A 201 -7.30 1.31 11.02
C ALA A 201 -5.98 0.71 11.49
N ALA A 202 -5.35 1.42 12.44
CA ALA A 202 -4.17 0.94 13.13
C ALA A 202 -4.47 -0.41 13.80
N GLY A 203 -3.67 -1.43 13.49
CA GLY A 203 -3.85 -2.78 14.02
C GLY A 203 -4.90 -3.63 13.30
N SER A 204 -5.41 -3.20 12.14
CA SER A 204 -6.19 -4.07 11.24
C SER A 204 -5.42 -5.36 10.93
N LEU A 205 -6.10 -6.49 10.81
CA LEU A 205 -5.48 -7.78 10.51
C LEU A 205 -5.15 -7.90 9.01
N PRO A 206 -4.06 -8.56 8.61
CA PRO A 206 -3.77 -8.82 7.20
C PRO A 206 -4.81 -9.76 6.57
N LEU A 207 -4.99 -9.69 5.25
CA LEU A 207 -5.98 -10.51 4.54
C LEU A 207 -5.82 -12.00 4.84
N LYS A 208 -4.58 -12.50 4.76
CA LYS A 208 -4.27 -13.91 4.96
C LYS A 208 -4.78 -14.46 6.29
N SER A 209 -4.43 -13.82 7.42
CA SER A 209 -4.85 -14.31 8.73
C SER A 209 -6.36 -14.22 8.90
N SER A 210 -6.97 -13.12 8.45
CA SER A 210 -8.41 -12.94 8.57
C SER A 210 -9.21 -13.96 7.77
N LEU A 211 -8.76 -14.33 6.57
CA LEU A 211 -9.45 -15.35 5.77
C LEU A 211 -9.30 -16.74 6.40
N THR A 212 -8.09 -17.11 6.84
CA THR A 212 -7.88 -18.41 7.49
C THR A 212 -8.69 -18.55 8.78
N ASP A 213 -8.84 -17.47 9.55
CA ASP A 213 -9.64 -17.46 10.77
C ASP A 213 -11.14 -17.62 10.48
N GLU A 214 -11.66 -16.98 9.44
CA GLU A 214 -13.07 -17.12 9.05
C GLU A 214 -13.35 -18.52 8.47
N ILE A 215 -12.47 -19.06 7.63
CA ILE A 215 -12.58 -20.45 7.13
C ILE A 215 -12.54 -21.45 8.31
N ALA A 216 -11.66 -21.24 9.28
CA ALA A 216 -11.56 -22.09 10.46
C ALA A 216 -12.87 -22.10 11.28
N LYS A 217 -13.54 -20.96 11.44
CA LYS A 217 -14.84 -20.89 12.13
C LYS A 217 -15.89 -21.74 11.42
N VAL A 218 -16.01 -21.60 10.10
CA VAL A 218 -16.97 -22.39 9.31
C VAL A 218 -16.66 -23.88 9.38
N LEU A 219 -15.38 -24.26 9.39
CA LEU A 219 -15.00 -25.67 9.52
C LEU A 219 -15.24 -26.24 10.92
N VAL A 220 -15.08 -25.46 11.99
CA VAL A 220 -15.43 -25.89 13.35
C VAL A 220 -16.94 -26.15 13.47
N GLU A 221 -17.77 -25.36 12.79
CA GLU A 221 -19.22 -25.60 12.73
C GLU A 221 -19.57 -26.90 11.99
N LYS A 222 -18.82 -27.22 10.92
CA LYS A 222 -19.01 -28.46 10.13
C LYS A 222 -18.42 -29.71 10.79
N LEU A 223 -17.32 -29.58 11.52
CA LEU A 223 -16.58 -30.67 12.17
C LEU A 223 -16.47 -30.45 13.69
N PRO A 224 -17.57 -30.63 14.45
CA PRO A 224 -17.62 -30.31 15.88
C PRO A 224 -16.74 -31.21 16.75
N SER A 225 -16.22 -32.32 16.21
CA SER A 225 -15.34 -33.26 16.91
C SER A 225 -13.86 -32.82 16.94
N VAL A 226 -13.48 -31.80 16.16
CA VAL A 226 -12.09 -31.43 15.91
C VAL A 226 -11.73 -30.15 16.66
N LYS A 227 -10.56 -30.13 17.31
CA LYS A 227 -10.01 -28.91 17.92
C LYS A 227 -9.12 -28.18 16.91
N MET A 228 -9.40 -26.92 16.65
CA MET A 228 -8.52 -26.00 15.90
C MET A 228 -7.73 -25.10 16.85
#